data_AF-A0A950L7V7-F1
#
_entry.id   AF-A0A950L7V7-F1
#
_cell.length_a   1.000
_cell.length_b   1.000
_cell.length_c   1.000
_cell.angle_alpha   90.00
_cell.angle_beta   90.00
_cell.angle_gamma   90.00
#
_symmetry.space_group_name_H-M   'P 1'
#
loop_
_entity.id
_entity.type
_entity.pdbx_description
1 polymer ?
#
loop_
_entity_poly.entity_id
_entity_poly.type
_entity_poly.pdbx_seq_one_letter_code
_entity_poly.pdbx_strand_id
1 'polypeptide(L)'
;MVKIVYLGGLPEKGDISDWLDAGGTQSDLETLIEFAEPVAARSADGNETSARAIGADLLDAPWNHPLDPWYHIYLPDLQDCPIPLREWIVPDWVPTLETTGLSGPGGEGKTLVVQMLATAVTLGVPWLGIAVGPMKTLLLLCEDRQADVYIRQAAINKHYSCDFRDLGNMRPVPRRRDPRNRLMIFDRDGVGHPTTFFFQFLEQVQAFAPQLVILGGLLVATVLTLIFLPALYVAWFRLKEPAVRGEVLARAHGN
;
A
#
# COMPACT_ATOMS: atom_id res chain seq x y z
N MET A 1 5.33 -30.69 -22.29
CA MET A 1 4.71 -31.96 -21.87
C MET A 1 5.20 -32.25 -20.45
N VAL A 2 4.31 -32.40 -19.47
CA VAL A 2 4.71 -32.56 -18.05
C VAL A 2 4.77 -34.06 -17.73
N LYS A 3 5.85 -34.51 -17.07
CA LYS A 3 6.04 -35.87 -16.57
C LYS A 3 6.19 -35.81 -15.05
N ILE A 4 5.63 -36.80 -14.35
CA ILE A 4 5.82 -36.96 -12.89
C ILE A 4 6.75 -38.15 -12.68
N VAL A 5 7.83 -37.91 -11.94
CA VAL A 5 8.85 -38.91 -11.62
C VAL A 5 8.77 -39.24 -10.14
N TYR A 6 8.75 -40.53 -9.80
CA TYR A 6 8.70 -41.00 -8.41
C TYR A 6 10.09 -41.45 -7.96
N LEU A 7 10.60 -40.80 -6.91
CA LEU A 7 11.86 -41.16 -6.26
C LEU A 7 11.58 -42.22 -5.18
N GLY A 8 12.03 -43.45 -5.40
CA GLY A 8 11.79 -44.56 -4.49
C GLY A 8 12.67 -44.51 -3.23
N GLY A 9 12.17 -45.04 -2.11
CA GLY A 9 12.95 -45.24 -0.88
C GLY A 9 13.07 -44.01 0.03
N LEU A 10 12.34 -42.93 -0.27
CA LEU A 10 12.35 -41.72 0.55
C LEU A 10 11.42 -41.80 1.77
N PRO A 11 11.78 -41.15 2.89
CA PRO A 11 10.87 -40.98 4.03
C PRO A 11 9.65 -40.11 3.66
N GLU A 12 8.63 -40.11 4.52
CA GLU A 12 7.46 -39.26 4.34
C GLU A 12 7.89 -37.77 4.27
N LYS A 13 7.62 -37.11 3.13
CA LYS A 13 8.11 -35.75 2.75
C LYS A 13 9.60 -35.63 2.42
N GLY A 14 10.29 -36.72 2.13
CA GLY A 14 11.65 -36.66 1.61
C GLY A 14 11.70 -35.95 0.25
N ASP A 15 12.76 -35.19 0.02
CA ASP A 15 12.98 -34.43 -1.21
C ASP A 15 14.13 -35.01 -2.07
N ILE A 16 14.46 -34.32 -3.16
CA ILE A 16 15.50 -34.78 -4.10
C ILE A 16 16.89 -34.83 -3.46
N SER A 17 17.15 -34.01 -2.44
CA SER A 17 18.42 -33.99 -1.71
C SER A 17 18.57 -35.26 -0.89
N ASP A 18 17.50 -35.67 -0.19
CA ASP A 18 17.47 -36.93 0.57
C ASP A 18 17.71 -38.15 -0.35
N TRP A 19 17.27 -38.07 -1.60
CA TRP A 19 17.45 -39.14 -2.58
C TRP A 19 18.90 -39.22 -3.09
N LEU A 20 19.53 -38.07 -3.31
CA LEU A 20 20.95 -37.99 -3.67
C LEU A 20 21.83 -38.50 -2.51
N ASP A 21 21.51 -38.10 -1.28
CA ASP A 21 22.24 -38.54 -0.07
C ASP A 21 22.08 -40.04 0.19
N ALA A 22 20.96 -40.64 -0.23
CA ALA A 22 20.74 -42.09 -0.23
C ALA A 22 21.49 -42.84 -1.37
N GLY A 23 22.27 -42.12 -2.18
CA GLY A 23 23.10 -42.68 -3.26
C GLY A 23 22.47 -42.63 -4.65
N GLY A 24 21.36 -41.91 -4.84
CA GLY A 24 20.78 -41.67 -6.16
C GLY A 24 21.73 -40.85 -7.04
N THR A 25 21.88 -41.25 -8.31
CA THR A 25 22.77 -40.54 -9.25
C THR A 25 21.98 -39.81 -10.33
N GLN A 26 22.64 -38.86 -11.00
CA GLN A 26 22.06 -38.17 -12.16
C GLN A 26 21.61 -39.16 -13.26
N SER A 27 22.39 -40.21 -13.51
CA SER A 27 22.05 -41.23 -14.51
C SER A 27 20.78 -41.99 -14.13
N ASP A 28 20.57 -42.25 -12.84
CA ASP A 28 19.35 -42.92 -12.36
C ASP A 28 18.13 -42.00 -12.54
N LEU A 29 18.29 -40.70 -12.28
CA LEU A 29 17.22 -39.72 -12.46
C LEU A 29 16.84 -39.57 -13.94
N GLU A 30 17.83 -39.49 -14.83
CA GLU A 30 17.61 -39.44 -16.28
C GLU A 30 16.87 -40.69 -16.78
N THR A 31 17.25 -41.86 -16.27
CA THR A 31 16.56 -43.13 -16.55
C THR A 31 15.10 -43.08 -16.06
N LEU A 32 14.86 -42.58 -14.85
CA LEU A 32 13.51 -42.44 -14.30
C LEU A 32 12.65 -41.45 -15.12
N ILE A 33 13.23 -40.39 -15.66
CA ILE A 33 12.54 -39.43 -16.55
C ILE A 33 12.20 -40.06 -17.91
N GLU A 34 13.07 -40.91 -18.44
CA GLU A 34 12.86 -41.63 -19.68
C GLU A 34 11.65 -42.57 -19.57
N PHE A 35 11.59 -43.34 -18.47
CA PHE A 35 10.49 -44.27 -18.18
C PHE A 35 9.21 -43.63 -17.62
N ALA A 36 9.27 -42.37 -17.17
CA ALA A 36 8.07 -41.67 -16.70
C ALA A 36 7.11 -41.37 -17.85
N GLU A 37 5.88 -41.88 -17.73
CA GLU A 37 4.82 -41.59 -18.68
C GLU A 37 4.39 -40.11 -18.60
N PRO A 38 4.12 -39.45 -19.74
CA PRO A 38 3.54 -38.13 -19.76
C PRO A 38 2.21 -38.10 -19.02
N VAL A 39 2.01 -37.12 -18.15
CA VAL A 39 0.70 -36.89 -17.55
C VAL A 39 -0.23 -36.42 -18.66
N ALA A 40 -1.14 -37.29 -19.09
CA ALA A 40 -2.25 -36.89 -19.94
C ALA A 40 -3.06 -35.82 -19.19
N ALA A 41 -3.37 -34.72 -19.86
CA ALA A 41 -4.36 -33.78 -19.33
C ALA A 41 -5.65 -34.57 -19.09
N ARG A 42 -6.04 -34.75 -17.83
CA ARG A 42 -7.30 -35.42 -17.50
C ARG A 42 -8.42 -34.67 -18.23
N SER A 43 -9.20 -35.38 -19.03
CA SER A 43 -10.46 -34.85 -19.55
C SER A 43 -11.33 -34.43 -18.37
N ALA A 44 -11.97 -33.27 -18.51
CA ALA A 44 -12.64 -32.53 -17.45
C ALA A 44 -13.91 -33.20 -16.88
N ASP A 45 -14.19 -34.46 -17.23
CA ASP A 45 -15.51 -35.06 -16.99
C ASP A 45 -15.64 -35.76 -15.62
N GLY A 46 -14.55 -35.92 -14.86
CA GLY A 46 -14.56 -36.53 -13.53
C GLY A 46 -14.48 -35.55 -12.35
N ASN A 47 -14.44 -34.24 -12.62
CA ASN A 47 -14.04 -33.23 -11.63
C ASN A 47 -15.19 -32.36 -11.08
N GLU A 48 -16.42 -32.53 -11.56
CA GLU A 48 -17.54 -31.67 -11.14
C GLU A 48 -17.89 -31.85 -9.65
N THR A 49 -17.78 -33.07 -9.11
CA THR A 49 -18.12 -33.36 -7.71
C THR A 49 -17.06 -32.85 -6.73
N SER A 50 -15.78 -32.87 -7.13
CA SER A 50 -14.64 -32.45 -6.30
C SER A 50 -14.43 -30.93 -6.34
N ALA A 51 -14.61 -30.29 -7.51
CA ALA A 51 -14.53 -28.83 -7.63
C ALA A 51 -15.68 -28.12 -6.89
N ARG A 52 -16.89 -28.71 -6.86
CA ARG A 52 -18.01 -28.19 -6.05
C ARG A 52 -17.77 -28.27 -4.55
N ALA A 53 -17.07 -29.31 -4.07
CA ALA A 53 -16.75 -29.47 -2.65
C ALA A 53 -15.67 -28.49 -2.17
N ILE A 54 -14.66 -28.19 -3.00
CA ILE A 54 -13.65 -27.17 -2.69
C ILE A 54 -14.26 -25.75 -2.79
N GLY A 55 -15.24 -25.55 -3.69
CA GLY A 55 -15.89 -24.27 -3.91
C GLY A 55 -16.82 -23.81 -2.77
N ALA A 56 -17.51 -24.71 -2.07
CA ALA A 56 -18.46 -24.32 -1.03
C ALA A 56 -17.78 -23.67 0.19
N ASP A 57 -16.69 -24.25 0.69
CA ASP A 57 -15.93 -23.70 1.84
C ASP A 57 -15.08 -22.48 1.45
N LEU A 58 -14.74 -22.33 0.16
CA LEU A 58 -14.06 -21.13 -0.36
C LEU A 58 -15.02 -19.93 -0.50
N LEU A 59 -16.31 -20.16 -0.72
CA LEU A 59 -17.26 -19.06 -0.96
C LEU A 59 -17.48 -18.18 0.27
N ASP A 60 -17.42 -18.76 1.47
CA ASP A 60 -17.60 -18.06 2.75
C ASP A 60 -16.27 -17.67 3.43
N ALA A 61 -15.13 -17.93 2.78
CA ALA A 61 -13.84 -17.59 3.35
C ALA A 61 -13.61 -16.05 3.32
N PRO A 62 -12.99 -15.44 4.34
CA PRO A 62 -12.83 -13.99 4.41
C PRO A 62 -11.91 -13.41 3.31
N TRP A 63 -11.10 -14.25 2.65
CA TRP A 63 -10.31 -13.86 1.48
C TRP A 63 -11.07 -14.00 0.16
N ASN A 64 -12.29 -14.53 0.15
CA ASN A 64 -13.15 -14.60 -1.03
C ASN A 64 -13.94 -13.30 -1.18
N HIS A 65 -13.36 -12.36 -1.89
CA HIS A 65 -13.94 -11.06 -2.21
C HIS A 65 -14.10 -10.93 -3.73
N PRO A 66 -15.11 -10.20 -4.22
CA PRO A 66 -15.24 -9.94 -5.64
C PRO A 66 -13.97 -9.27 -6.15
N LEU A 67 -13.36 -9.85 -7.17
CA LEU A 67 -12.21 -9.27 -7.86
C LEU A 67 -12.72 -8.27 -8.89
N ASP A 68 -12.04 -7.12 -8.98
CA ASP A 68 -12.23 -6.22 -10.11
C ASP A 68 -11.85 -6.93 -11.42
N PRO A 69 -12.48 -6.57 -12.56
CA PRO A 69 -12.05 -7.06 -13.86
C PRO A 69 -10.56 -6.80 -14.10
N TRP A 70 -9.90 -7.70 -14.79
CA TRP A 70 -8.52 -7.49 -15.21
C TRP A 70 -8.43 -6.27 -16.14
N TYR A 71 -7.66 -5.28 -15.73
CA TYR A 71 -7.25 -4.18 -16.58
C TYR A 71 -5.88 -4.51 -17.17
N HIS A 72 -5.85 -4.80 -18.47
CA HIS A 72 -4.62 -5.00 -19.21
C HIS A 72 -4.22 -3.70 -19.92
N ILE A 73 -2.94 -3.36 -19.83
CA ILE A 73 -2.33 -2.36 -20.70
C ILE A 73 -1.70 -3.12 -21.86
N TYR A 74 -2.23 -2.93 -23.06
CA TYR A 74 -1.57 -3.44 -24.27
C TYR A 74 -0.57 -2.39 -24.76
N LEU A 75 0.72 -2.65 -24.51
CA LEU A 75 1.79 -1.67 -24.74
C LEU A 75 1.84 -1.08 -26.17
N PRO A 76 1.56 -1.85 -27.25
CA PRO A 76 1.53 -1.28 -28.60
C PRO A 76 0.49 -0.17 -28.79
N ASP A 77 -0.64 -0.20 -28.08
CA ASP A 77 -1.68 0.86 -28.19
C ASP A 77 -1.23 2.18 -27.59
N LEU A 78 -0.15 2.18 -26.80
CA LEU A 78 0.45 3.38 -26.23
C LEU A 78 1.42 4.07 -27.19
N GLN A 79 1.70 3.49 -28.36
CA GLN A 79 2.52 4.14 -29.37
C GLN A 79 1.87 5.48 -29.76
N ASP A 80 2.64 6.55 -29.67
CA ASP A 80 2.22 7.93 -29.92
C ASP A 80 1.20 8.52 -28.92
N CYS A 81 0.83 7.78 -27.86
CA CYS A 81 0.09 8.35 -26.74
C CYS A 81 1.00 9.30 -25.93
N PRO A 82 0.49 10.44 -25.46
CA PRO A 82 1.25 11.34 -24.59
C PRO A 82 1.63 10.62 -23.29
N ILE A 83 2.89 10.74 -22.89
CA ILE A 83 3.35 10.20 -21.60
C ILE A 83 2.71 11.02 -20.48
N PRO A 84 1.95 10.41 -19.55
CA PRO A 84 1.34 11.13 -18.45
C PRO A 84 2.42 11.72 -17.54
N LEU A 85 2.27 13.00 -17.20
CA LEU A 85 3.15 13.66 -16.25
C LEU A 85 2.73 13.32 -14.81
N ARG A 86 3.69 12.93 -13.99
CA ARG A 86 3.47 12.73 -12.56
C ARG A 86 3.48 14.07 -11.84
N GLU A 87 2.42 14.34 -11.10
CA GLU A 87 2.34 15.49 -10.19
C GLU A 87 3.01 15.17 -8.85
N TRP A 88 3.66 16.16 -8.26
CA TRP A 88 4.46 16.01 -7.05
C TRP A 88 4.11 17.07 -6.01
N ILE A 89 3.98 16.64 -4.76
CA ILE A 89 4.01 17.49 -3.56
C ILE A 89 5.46 17.87 -3.26
N VAL A 90 6.35 16.87 -3.31
CA VAL A 90 7.81 17.04 -3.25
C VAL A 90 8.38 16.36 -4.49
N PRO A 91 9.03 17.11 -5.40
CA PRO A 91 9.64 16.57 -6.61
C PRO A 91 10.45 15.31 -6.32
N ASP A 92 10.15 14.22 -7.05
CA ASP A 92 10.80 12.91 -6.98
C ASP A 92 10.67 12.13 -5.65
N TRP A 93 9.96 12.66 -4.65
CA TRP A 93 9.85 12.05 -3.31
C TRP A 93 8.42 11.77 -2.87
N VAL A 94 7.50 12.70 -3.09
CA VAL A 94 6.11 12.60 -2.62
C VAL A 94 5.18 12.91 -3.78
N PRO A 95 4.64 11.89 -4.47
CA PRO A 95 3.67 12.10 -5.55
C PRO A 95 2.33 12.59 -5.01
N THR A 96 1.63 13.38 -5.80
CA THR A 96 0.24 13.79 -5.51
C THR A 96 -0.69 12.59 -5.71
N LEU A 97 -1.78 12.52 -4.93
CA LEU A 97 -2.79 11.44 -4.96
C LEU A 97 -2.27 10.04 -4.57
N GLU A 98 -1.08 9.95 -4.00
CA GLU A 98 -0.44 8.69 -3.62
C GLU A 98 -0.04 8.70 -2.14
N THR A 99 0.12 7.52 -1.56
CA THR A 99 0.60 7.37 -0.18
C THR A 99 2.11 7.14 -0.15
N THR A 100 2.84 7.99 0.56
CA THR A 100 4.28 7.83 0.79
C THR A 100 4.56 7.34 2.20
N GLY A 101 5.29 6.24 2.35
CA GLY A 101 5.70 5.70 3.65
C GLY A 101 7.09 6.17 4.06
N LEU A 102 7.24 6.73 5.26
CA LEU A 102 8.53 7.02 5.89
C LEU A 102 8.76 6.09 7.08
N SER A 103 9.76 5.21 6.96
CA SER A 103 10.10 4.21 7.98
C SER A 103 11.53 4.39 8.50
N GLY A 104 11.80 3.85 9.68
CA GLY A 104 13.10 3.90 10.33
C GLY A 104 12.99 3.68 11.85
N PRO A 105 14.11 3.43 12.56
CA PRO A 105 14.11 3.24 14.00
C PRO A 105 13.51 4.42 14.78
N GLY A 106 12.97 4.14 15.97
CA GLY A 106 12.47 5.18 16.87
C GLY A 106 13.57 6.16 17.27
N GLY A 107 13.26 7.46 17.35
CA GLY A 107 14.23 8.50 17.73
C GLY A 107 15.03 9.12 16.57
N GLU A 108 15.00 8.55 15.37
CA GLU A 108 15.79 9.00 14.20
C GLU A 108 15.23 10.25 13.49
N GLY A 109 14.35 11.02 14.13
CA GLY A 109 13.88 12.29 13.56
C GLY A 109 12.84 12.19 12.43
N LYS A 110 12.22 11.04 12.17
CA LYS A 110 11.13 10.90 11.16
C LYS A 110 10.05 11.97 11.32
N THR A 111 9.51 12.10 12.53
CA THR A 111 8.48 13.10 12.83
C THR A 111 9.00 14.52 12.68
N LEU A 112 10.29 14.77 12.97
CA LEU A 112 10.91 16.08 12.74
C LEU A 112 10.93 16.42 11.26
N VAL A 113 11.46 15.51 10.43
CA VAL A 113 11.57 15.69 8.98
C VAL A 113 10.21 15.95 8.33
N VAL A 114 9.19 15.21 8.76
CA VAL A 114 7.82 15.36 8.23
C VAL A 114 7.15 16.65 8.74
N GLN A 115 7.38 17.07 9.99
CA GLN A 115 6.86 18.34 10.49
C GLN A 115 7.57 19.55 9.84
N MET A 116 8.86 19.41 9.51
CA MET A 116 9.58 20.38 8.68
C MET A 116 8.98 20.45 7.27
N LEU A 117 8.66 19.31 6.65
CA LEU A 117 7.98 19.29 5.36
C LEU A 117 6.66 20.07 5.43
N ALA A 118 5.82 19.75 6.42
CA ALA A 118 4.55 20.45 6.60
C ALA A 118 4.72 21.96 6.78
N THR A 119 5.76 22.40 7.51
CA THR A 119 6.06 23.82 7.68
C THR A 119 6.51 24.45 6.36
N ALA A 120 7.44 23.81 5.66
CA ALA A 120 7.99 24.30 4.41
C ALA A 120 6.92 24.46 3.33
N VAL A 121 6.08 23.43 3.17
CA VAL A 121 4.96 23.48 2.22
C VAL A 121 3.86 24.43 2.69
N THR A 122 3.69 24.71 3.98
CA THR A 122 2.74 25.75 4.42
C THR A 122 3.24 27.16 4.09
N LEU A 123 4.55 27.38 4.19
CA LEU A 123 5.18 28.68 3.89
C LEU A 123 5.50 28.85 2.39
N GLY A 124 5.53 27.78 1.60
CA GLY A 124 6.00 27.82 0.21
C GLY A 124 7.51 28.05 0.10
N VAL A 125 8.29 27.54 1.05
CA VAL A 125 9.76 27.66 1.09
C VAL A 125 10.42 26.30 0.85
N PRO A 126 11.69 26.25 0.38
CA PRO A 126 12.35 24.98 0.12
C PRO A 126 12.41 24.06 1.34
N TRP A 127 12.13 22.78 1.13
CA TRP A 127 12.31 21.71 2.11
C TRP A 127 13.56 20.90 1.77
N LEU A 128 14.57 20.91 2.65
CA LEU A 128 15.86 20.24 2.41
C LEU A 128 16.51 20.62 1.06
N GLY A 129 16.32 21.87 0.63
CA GLY A 129 16.82 22.39 -0.66
C GLY A 129 15.90 22.10 -1.86
N ILE A 130 14.82 21.35 -1.67
CA ILE A 130 13.85 21.02 -2.71
C ILE A 130 12.72 22.06 -2.70
N ALA A 131 12.44 22.65 -3.87
CA ALA A 131 11.34 23.60 -4.02
C ALA A 131 9.98 22.90 -3.82
N VAL A 132 9.09 23.52 -3.04
CA VAL A 132 7.74 23.05 -2.77
C VAL A 132 6.75 24.22 -2.79
N GLY A 133 5.49 23.96 -3.13
CA GLY A 133 4.44 24.99 -3.20
C GLY A 133 3.69 25.21 -1.89
N PRO A 134 3.06 26.39 -1.68
CA PRO A 134 2.22 26.67 -0.52
C PRO A 134 0.95 25.80 -0.50
N MET A 135 0.68 25.12 0.61
CA MET A 135 -0.48 24.24 0.80
C MET A 135 -0.93 24.14 2.26
N LYS A 136 -2.19 23.72 2.46
CA LYS A 136 -2.73 23.38 3.76
C LYS A 136 -2.31 21.98 4.18
N THR A 137 -1.88 21.84 5.43
CA THR A 137 -1.35 20.59 5.98
C THR A 137 -2.07 20.19 7.27
N LEU A 138 -2.40 18.91 7.40
CA LEU A 138 -2.96 18.32 8.61
C LEU A 138 -2.06 17.18 9.07
N LEU A 139 -1.58 17.24 10.31
CA LEU A 139 -0.64 16.25 10.87
C LEU A 139 -1.29 15.55 12.06
N LEU A 140 -1.70 14.30 11.89
CA LEU A 140 -2.15 13.47 13.00
C LEU A 140 -0.93 12.81 13.67
N LEU A 141 -0.60 13.21 14.89
CA LEU A 141 0.62 12.79 15.59
C LEU A 141 0.28 11.95 16.82
N CYS A 142 0.15 10.65 16.65
CA CYS A 142 -0.35 9.71 17.68
C CYS A 142 0.68 9.35 18.76
N GLU A 143 1.97 9.67 18.56
CA GLU A 143 3.05 9.38 19.52
C GLU A 143 3.57 10.62 20.26
N ASP A 144 3.17 11.83 19.85
CA ASP A 144 3.67 13.10 20.37
C ASP A 144 2.71 13.75 21.37
N ARG A 145 3.25 14.31 22.48
CA ARG A 145 2.47 15.20 23.35
C ARG A 145 2.32 16.56 22.68
N GLN A 146 1.31 17.32 23.10
CA GLN A 146 1.14 18.70 22.65
C GLN A 146 2.38 19.57 22.91
N ALA A 147 3.01 19.42 24.08
CA ALA A 147 4.25 20.14 24.41
C ALA A 147 5.40 19.75 23.47
N ASP A 148 5.53 18.46 23.12
CA ASP A 148 6.59 17.96 22.24
C ASP A 148 6.46 18.58 20.83
N VAL A 149 5.22 18.68 20.31
CA VAL A 149 4.93 19.36 19.04
C VAL A 149 5.26 20.85 19.12
N TYR A 150 4.89 21.53 20.21
CA TYR A 150 5.10 22.97 20.37
C TYR A 150 6.59 23.32 20.45
N ILE A 151 7.36 22.60 21.27
CA ILE A 151 8.81 22.77 21.40
C ILE A 151 9.50 22.53 20.05
N ARG A 152 9.13 21.45 19.36
CA ARG A 152 9.66 21.12 18.04
C ARG A 152 9.32 22.19 17.02
N GLN A 153 8.08 22.69 17.00
CA GLN A 153 7.67 23.74 16.08
C GLN A 153 8.43 25.05 16.34
N ALA A 154 8.69 25.42 17.60
CA ALA A 154 9.49 26.61 17.90
C ALA A 154 10.91 26.52 17.32
N ALA A 155 11.54 25.34 17.38
CA ALA A 155 12.84 25.10 16.75
C ALA A 155 12.78 25.16 15.22
N ILE A 156 11.74 24.58 14.62
CA ILE A 156 11.50 24.63 13.16
C ILE A 156 11.25 26.07 12.69
N ASN A 157 10.49 26.85 13.45
CA ASN A 157 10.22 28.26 13.16
C ASN A 157 11.51 29.07 13.12
N LYS A 158 12.42 28.84 14.07
CA LYS A 158 13.76 29.46 14.06
C LYS A 158 14.56 29.09 12.81
N HIS A 159 14.44 27.84 12.34
CA HIS A 159 15.12 27.38 11.12
C HIS A 159 14.57 28.10 9.88
N TYR A 160 13.25 28.20 9.74
CA TYR A 160 12.60 28.86 8.60
C TYR A 160 12.44 30.39 8.75
N SER A 161 12.89 30.97 9.87
CA SER A 161 12.73 32.39 10.19
C SER A 161 11.27 32.87 10.09
N CYS A 162 10.33 32.07 10.62
CA CYS A 162 8.91 32.39 10.65
C CYS A 162 8.33 32.41 12.06
N ASP A 163 7.12 32.95 12.20
CA ASP A 163 6.34 32.96 13.44
C ASP A 163 5.20 31.94 13.38
N PHE A 164 4.68 31.56 14.55
CA PHE A 164 3.49 30.69 14.65
C PHE A 164 2.26 31.22 13.88
N ARG A 165 2.14 32.55 13.76
CA ARG A 165 1.04 33.20 13.03
C ARG A 165 1.08 32.95 11.52
N ASP A 166 2.26 32.66 10.97
CA ASP A 166 2.45 32.38 9.55
C ASP A 166 1.97 30.97 9.18
N LEU A 167 1.78 30.10 10.18
CA LEU A 167 1.39 28.70 10.03
C LEU A 167 -0.12 28.49 10.10
N GLY A 168 -0.91 29.51 9.72
CA GLY A 168 -2.38 29.46 9.76
C GLY A 168 -2.98 28.31 8.94
N ASN A 169 -2.26 27.87 7.89
CA ASN A 169 -2.61 26.75 7.01
C ASN A 169 -2.02 25.39 7.47
N MET A 170 -1.45 25.30 8.67
CA MET A 170 -0.96 24.05 9.25
C MET A 170 -1.80 23.68 10.48
N ARG A 171 -2.15 22.39 10.61
CA ARG A 171 -2.93 21.85 11.73
C ARG A 171 -2.28 20.59 12.28
N PRO A 172 -1.42 20.70 13.31
CA PRO A 172 -0.96 19.54 14.05
C PRO A 172 -2.02 19.07 15.07
N VAL A 173 -2.27 17.77 15.12
CA VAL A 173 -3.22 17.09 16.00
C VAL A 173 -2.46 16.04 16.83
N PRO A 174 -1.79 16.46 17.93
CA PRO A 174 -1.11 15.54 18.84
C PRO A 174 -2.11 14.71 19.64
N ARG A 175 -1.90 13.39 19.71
CA ARG A 175 -2.82 12.44 20.39
C ARG A 175 -2.12 11.38 21.24
N ARG A 176 -0.91 11.63 21.74
CA ARG A 176 -0.17 10.63 22.53
C ARG A 176 -0.97 10.08 23.71
N ARG A 177 -0.92 8.75 23.87
CA ARG A 177 -1.56 7.96 24.95
C ARG A 177 -3.09 7.96 24.94
N ASP A 178 -3.74 8.34 23.85
CA ASP A 178 -5.18 8.03 23.71
C ASP A 178 -5.36 6.58 23.21
N PRO A 179 -5.95 5.68 24.02
CA PRO A 179 -6.18 4.30 23.61
C PRO A 179 -7.14 4.17 22.41
N ARG A 180 -7.78 5.27 21.98
CA ARG A 180 -8.75 5.35 20.88
C ARG A 180 -8.15 5.90 19.58
N ASN A 181 -6.83 5.91 19.42
CA ASN A 181 -6.16 6.34 18.18
C ASN A 181 -6.26 5.34 17.01
N ARG A 182 -6.93 4.20 17.20
CA ARG A 182 -7.20 3.26 16.10
C ARG A 182 -8.20 3.89 15.14
N LEU A 183 -7.83 4.01 13.87
CA LEU A 183 -8.74 4.42 12.78
C LEU A 183 -9.63 3.26 12.33
N MET A 184 -9.15 2.03 12.46
CA MET A 184 -9.88 0.82 12.10
C MET A 184 -9.61 -0.28 13.13
N ILE A 185 -10.59 -1.14 13.34
CA ILE A 185 -10.45 -2.40 14.07
C ILE A 185 -10.82 -3.55 13.14
N PHE A 186 -10.22 -4.72 13.33
CA PHE A 186 -10.54 -5.90 12.56
C PHE A 186 -11.22 -6.90 13.48
N ASP A 187 -12.32 -7.49 13.02
CA ASP A 187 -12.90 -8.62 13.72
C ASP A 187 -12.11 -9.92 13.46
N ARG A 188 -12.62 -11.04 13.98
CA ARG A 188 -11.96 -12.35 13.86
C ARG A 188 -11.93 -12.85 12.42
N ASP A 189 -12.84 -12.37 11.60
CA ASP A 189 -12.98 -12.72 10.19
C ASP A 189 -12.14 -11.79 9.31
N GLY A 190 -11.41 -10.83 9.91
CA GLY A 190 -10.56 -9.91 9.17
C GLY A 190 -11.34 -8.79 8.47
N VAL A 191 -12.61 -8.59 8.80
CA VAL A 191 -13.39 -7.45 8.28
C VAL A 191 -12.98 -6.19 9.04
N GLY A 192 -12.61 -5.15 8.29
CA GLY A 192 -12.22 -3.85 8.82
C GLY A 192 -13.44 -2.98 9.15
N HIS A 193 -13.53 -2.54 10.40
CA HIS A 193 -14.57 -1.64 10.90
C HIS A 193 -13.95 -0.28 11.24
N PRO A 194 -14.27 0.80 10.49
CA PRO A 194 -13.84 2.15 10.83
C PRO A 194 -14.30 2.54 12.23
N THR A 195 -13.43 3.18 13.00
CA THR A 195 -13.80 3.63 14.35
C THR A 195 -14.49 4.99 14.32
N THR A 196 -15.10 5.38 15.44
CA THR A 196 -15.61 6.76 15.63
C THR A 196 -14.51 7.81 15.43
N PHE A 197 -13.26 7.47 15.72
CA PHE A 197 -12.12 8.35 15.49
C PHE A 197 -11.83 8.54 14.00
N PHE A 198 -12.00 7.51 13.17
CA PHE A 198 -11.89 7.68 11.71
C PHE A 198 -12.91 8.69 11.19
N PHE A 199 -14.18 8.57 11.58
CA PHE A 199 -15.21 9.52 11.14
C PHE A 199 -14.96 10.94 11.65
N GLN A 200 -14.54 11.10 12.91
CA GLN A 200 -14.16 12.40 13.45
C GLN A 200 -12.96 13.01 12.70
N PHE A 201 -11.95 12.20 12.36
CA PHE A 201 -10.80 12.66 11.61
C PHE A 201 -11.17 13.02 10.17
N LEU A 202 -12.04 12.23 9.54
CA LEU A 202 -12.56 12.49 8.20
C LEU A 202 -13.31 13.83 8.13
N GLU A 203 -14.16 14.12 9.13
CA GLU A 203 -14.85 15.41 9.24
C GLU A 203 -13.84 16.57 9.34
N GLN A 204 -12.75 16.41 10.10
CA GLN A 204 -11.70 17.43 10.18
C GLN A 204 -10.97 17.63 8.84
N VAL A 205 -10.66 16.54 8.13
CA VAL A 205 -10.06 16.61 6.79
C VAL A 205 -11.00 17.34 5.83
N GLN A 206 -12.29 17.01 5.82
CA GLN A 206 -13.28 17.66 4.96
C GLN A 206 -13.46 19.14 5.29
N ALA A 207 -13.56 19.49 6.58
CA ALA A 207 -13.76 20.88 7.01
C ALA A 207 -12.54 21.76 6.73
N PHE A 208 -11.32 21.23 6.90
CA PHE A 208 -10.10 21.99 6.70
C PHE A 208 -9.64 22.01 5.23
N ALA A 209 -9.98 20.95 4.47
CA ALA A 209 -9.56 20.69 3.10
C ALA A 209 -8.02 20.80 2.91
N PRO A 210 -7.21 20.02 3.66
CA PRO A 210 -5.77 20.00 3.45
C PRO A 210 -5.42 19.34 2.12
N GLN A 211 -4.36 19.82 1.46
CA GLN A 211 -3.80 19.12 0.30
C GLN A 211 -2.79 18.04 0.71
N LEU A 212 -2.23 18.11 1.91
CA LEU A 212 -1.33 17.10 2.47
C LEU A 212 -1.80 16.68 3.87
N VAL A 213 -2.07 15.38 4.01
CA VAL A 213 -2.35 14.75 5.30
C VAL A 213 -1.18 13.86 5.69
N ILE A 214 -0.68 14.07 6.90
CA ILE A 214 0.44 13.33 7.49
C ILE A 214 -0.10 12.52 8.67
N LEU A 215 0.20 11.22 8.69
CA LEU A 215 -0.11 10.32 9.79
C LEU A 215 1.20 9.86 10.45
N GLY A 216 1.45 10.31 11.68
CA GLY A 216 2.65 10.00 12.46
C GLY A 216 2.32 9.14 13.68
N GLY A 217 3.22 8.19 13.98
CA GLY A 217 3.18 7.44 15.23
C GLY A 217 2.10 6.36 15.32
N LEU A 218 1.88 5.64 14.22
CA LEU A 218 1.01 4.48 14.19
C LEU A 218 1.84 3.20 14.37
N LEU A 219 2.34 2.99 15.58
CA LEU A 219 3.13 1.81 16.01
C LEU A 219 2.43 0.43 15.80
N VAL A 220 1.19 0.40 15.28
CA VAL A 220 0.45 -0.82 14.90
C VAL A 220 -0.20 -0.73 13.51
N ALA A 221 -0.16 0.43 12.82
CA ALA A 221 -0.86 0.57 11.53
C ALA A 221 0.03 0.44 10.30
N THR A 222 1.35 0.30 10.42
CA THR A 222 2.24 0.25 9.25
C THR A 222 1.93 -0.92 8.30
N VAL A 223 1.40 -2.04 8.82
CA VAL A 223 0.98 -3.19 7.99
C VAL A 223 -0.41 -2.97 7.35
N LEU A 224 -1.16 -1.97 7.81
CA LEU A 224 -2.58 -1.86 7.53
C LEU A 224 -2.99 -0.56 6.81
N THR A 225 -2.19 0.51 6.92
CA THR A 225 -2.36 1.73 6.11
C THR A 225 -1.80 1.60 4.70
N LEU A 226 -0.81 0.73 4.46
CA LEU A 226 -0.19 0.56 3.14
C LEU A 226 -1.09 -0.16 2.12
N ILE A 227 -2.16 -0.82 2.56
CA ILE A 227 -3.07 -1.56 1.66
C ILE A 227 -4.44 -0.87 1.52
N PHE A 228 -4.88 -0.07 2.51
CA PHE A 228 -6.29 0.35 2.56
C PHE A 228 -6.57 1.81 2.21
N LEU A 229 -5.63 2.74 2.41
CA LEU A 229 -5.88 4.16 2.16
C LEU A 229 -5.99 4.52 0.67
N PRO A 230 -5.17 3.99 -0.26
CA PRO A 230 -5.35 4.26 -1.69
C PRO A 230 -6.68 3.71 -2.23
N ALA A 231 -7.05 2.48 -1.85
CA ALA A 231 -8.27 1.83 -2.31
C ALA A 231 -9.55 2.52 -1.81
N LEU A 232 -9.59 2.95 -0.55
CA LEU A 232 -10.74 3.65 0.02
C LEU A 232 -10.84 5.11 -0.46
N TYR A 233 -9.71 5.77 -0.73
CA TYR A 233 -9.67 7.14 -1.26
C TYR A 233 -10.22 7.22 -2.69
N VAL A 234 -9.89 6.24 -3.54
CA VAL A 234 -10.41 6.14 -4.92
C VAL A 234 -11.88 5.72 -4.95
N ALA A 235 -12.30 4.77 -4.11
CA ALA A 235 -13.68 4.27 -4.08
C ALA A 235 -14.70 5.28 -3.51
N TRP A 236 -14.31 6.11 -2.54
CA TRP A 236 -15.26 6.94 -1.78
C TRP A 236 -15.37 8.39 -2.28
N PHE A 237 -14.31 8.98 -2.83
CA PHE A 237 -14.29 10.42 -3.14
C PHE A 237 -14.60 10.79 -4.60
N ARG A 238 -14.75 9.81 -5.52
CA ARG A 238 -15.03 10.06 -6.96
C ARG A 238 -14.27 11.28 -7.49
N LEU A 239 -13.02 11.48 -7.07
CA LEU A 239 -12.18 12.52 -7.64
C LEU A 239 -12.03 12.13 -9.11
N LYS A 240 -12.57 12.97 -10.00
CA LYS A 240 -12.35 12.78 -11.42
C LYS A 240 -10.84 12.80 -11.63
N GLU A 241 -10.30 11.68 -12.06
CA GLU A 241 -8.95 11.65 -12.61
C GLU A 241 -8.84 12.80 -13.63
N PRO A 242 -7.72 13.54 -13.66
CA PRO A 242 -7.53 14.57 -14.66
C PRO A 242 -7.81 13.96 -16.04
N ALA A 243 -8.64 14.64 -16.84
CA ALA A 243 -9.28 14.11 -18.05
C ALA A 243 -8.29 13.45 -19.05
N VAL A 244 -7.01 13.83 -18.97
CA VAL A 244 -5.90 13.24 -19.73
C VAL A 244 -5.78 11.73 -19.53
N ARG A 245 -6.06 11.18 -18.33
CA ARG A 245 -5.98 9.74 -18.05
C ARG A 245 -7.13 8.96 -18.73
N GLY A 246 -8.33 9.55 -18.75
CA GLY A 246 -9.52 8.95 -19.34
C GLY A 246 -9.46 8.87 -20.87
N GLU A 247 -8.85 9.87 -21.54
CA GLU A 247 -8.72 9.87 -23.00
C GLU A 247 -7.73 8.82 -23.52
N VAL A 248 -6.64 8.56 -22.80
CA VAL A 248 -5.67 7.51 -23.17
C VAL A 248 -6.29 6.12 -22.97
N LEU A 249 -6.99 5.89 -21.86
CA LEU A 249 -7.64 4.60 -21.58
C LEU A 249 -8.85 4.33 -22.48
N ALA A 250 -9.66 5.36 -22.79
CA ALA A 250 -10.82 5.23 -23.68
C ALA A 250 -10.42 4.94 -25.14
N ARG A 251 -9.27 5.45 -25.61
CA ARG A 251 -8.74 5.14 -26.95
C ARG A 251 -8.22 3.71 -27.06
N ALA A 252 -7.66 3.15 -25.98
CA ALA A 252 -7.22 1.75 -25.95
C ALA A 252 -8.39 0.73 -25.89
N HIS A 253 -9.57 1.14 -25.43
CA HIS A 253 -10.76 0.26 -25.33
C HIS A 253 -11.72 0.40 -26.52
N GLY A 254 -11.40 1.26 -27.49
CA GLY A 254 -12.25 1.59 -28.64
C GLY A 254 -11.76 1.01 -29.96
N ASN A 255 -11.42 -0.28 -30.00
CA ASN A 255 -11.26 -1.08 -31.22
C ASN A 255 -11.59 -2.55 -30.97
#